data_AF-A0A2G9UG00-F1
#
_entry.id   AF-A0A2G9UG00-F1
#
_cell.length_a   1.000
_cell.length_b   1.000
_cell.length_c   1.000
_cell.angle_alpha   90.00
_cell.angle_beta   90.00
_cell.angle_gamma   90.00
#
_symmetry.space_group_name_H-M   'P 1'
#
loop_
_entity.id
_entity.type
_entity.pdbx_description
1 polymer ?
#
loop_
_entity_poly.entity_id
_entity_poly.type
_entity_poly.pdbx_seq_one_letter_code
_entity_poly.pdbx_strand_id
1 'polypeptide(L)'
;MAQWQQAPLFVRAKQPESEQWFAVAHGGPTTLVVQRSNPVPDEGTITTLGTTSMERVRYDSDVLRDDLSGKLVQFMNAKVLRNEELVWDHVWVRDGKIIDAANVFYEERRKADIQVNCGGQILSPGFIDIQINGGFGVDFSSVPSTDEEYKQGVAKVSRCLLSHGVTSYLPTVITSPPEVYAR
;
A
#
# COMPACT_ATOMS: atom_id res chain seq x y z
N MET A 1 13.83 14.72 -16.91
CA MET A 1 12.44 14.43 -16.50
C MET A 1 12.51 13.41 -15.37
N ALA A 2 12.16 13.79 -14.14
CA ALA A 2 12.16 12.85 -13.02
C ALA A 2 11.11 11.76 -13.29
N GLN A 3 11.57 10.54 -13.54
CA GLN A 3 10.70 9.36 -13.55
C GLN A 3 10.28 9.13 -12.09
N TRP A 4 9.04 9.50 -11.78
CA TRP A 4 8.39 9.11 -10.54
C TRP A 4 8.37 7.58 -10.50
N GLN A 5 9.09 6.98 -9.54
CA GLN A 5 8.97 5.55 -9.27
C GLN A 5 7.54 5.30 -8.80
N GLN A 6 6.75 4.65 -9.65
CA GLN A 6 5.34 4.38 -9.40
C GLN A 6 5.21 3.51 -8.15
N ALA A 7 4.58 4.04 -7.11
CA ALA A 7 4.33 3.34 -5.87
C ALA A 7 3.12 2.40 -6.05
N PRO A 8 3.27 1.09 -5.83
CA PRO A 8 2.21 0.08 -5.96
C PRO A 8 0.92 0.32 -5.17
N LEU A 9 -0.09 -0.52 -5.44
CA LEU A 9 -1.20 -0.72 -4.51
C LEU A 9 -0.77 -1.59 -3.32
N PHE A 10 -0.93 -1.06 -2.12
CA PHE A 10 -0.70 -1.77 -0.88
C PHE A 10 -2.02 -1.94 -0.13
N VAL A 11 -2.16 -3.03 0.62
CA VAL A 11 -3.14 -3.21 1.70
C VAL A 11 -2.44 -4.09 2.72
N ARG A 12 -2.26 -3.58 3.94
CA ARG A 12 -1.79 -4.38 5.07
C ARG A 12 -2.30 -3.79 6.37
N ALA A 13 -2.61 -4.67 7.31
CA ALA A 13 -2.85 -4.30 8.70
C ALA A 13 -2.07 -5.16 9.70
N LYS A 14 -2.11 -4.75 10.97
CA LYS A 14 -1.21 -5.17 12.04
C LYS A 14 -1.68 -6.44 12.76
N GLN A 15 -0.78 -7.39 13.05
CA GLN A 15 -0.98 -8.44 14.06
C GLN A 15 -0.57 -7.94 15.46
N PRO A 16 -1.18 -8.43 16.56
CA PRO A 16 -1.03 -7.83 17.89
C PRO A 16 0.40 -7.80 18.46
N GLU A 17 1.32 -8.66 17.99
CA GLU A 17 2.58 -8.94 18.68
C GLU A 17 3.87 -8.70 17.87
N SER A 18 3.81 -8.00 16.73
CA SER A 18 5.04 -7.61 16.01
C SER A 18 5.03 -6.14 15.57
N GLU A 19 6.16 -5.47 15.74
CA GLU A 19 6.42 -4.08 15.29
C GLU A 19 6.65 -3.96 13.78
N GLN A 20 6.42 -5.03 13.03
CA GLN A 20 6.85 -5.12 11.65
C GLN A 20 5.72 -4.90 10.67
N TRP A 21 5.85 -3.80 9.93
CA TRP A 21 5.10 -3.56 8.72
C TRP A 21 5.88 -4.03 7.48
N PHE A 22 5.15 -4.38 6.41
CA PHE A 22 5.64 -5.15 5.27
C PHE A 22 4.70 -4.81 4.13
N ALA A 23 5.27 -4.74 2.95
CA ALA A 23 4.65 -4.15 1.80
C ALA A 23 4.78 -5.14 0.65
N VAL A 24 3.75 -5.27 -0.18
CA VAL A 24 3.89 -5.97 -1.46
C VAL A 24 3.52 -5.07 -2.61
N ALA A 25 4.36 -5.14 -3.63
CA ALA A 25 4.51 -4.18 -4.68
C ALA A 25 4.04 -4.76 -6.02
N HIS A 26 2.94 -4.26 -6.58
CA HIS A 26 2.62 -4.35 -8.01
C HIS A 26 2.22 -2.98 -8.60
N GLY A 27 2.90 -2.60 -9.69
CA GLY A 27 3.04 -1.24 -10.21
C GLY A 27 1.79 -0.58 -10.80
N GLY A 28 1.09 0.20 -9.97
CA GLY A 28 0.15 1.23 -10.38
C GLY A 28 0.01 2.30 -9.29
N PRO A 29 -0.36 3.55 -9.60
CA PRO A 29 -0.10 4.75 -8.77
C PRO A 29 -0.95 4.90 -7.50
N THR A 30 -1.83 3.95 -7.19
CA THR A 30 -2.79 4.12 -6.10
C THR A 30 -2.47 3.18 -4.95
N THR A 31 -2.13 3.74 -3.78
CA THR A 31 -1.89 2.97 -2.58
C THR A 31 -2.99 3.15 -1.54
N LEU A 32 -3.44 2.04 -0.96
CA LEU A 32 -4.29 2.03 0.23
C LEU A 32 -3.47 1.62 1.46
N VAL A 33 -3.88 2.07 2.64
CA VAL A 33 -3.29 1.66 3.92
C VAL A 33 -4.39 1.19 4.83
N VAL A 34 -4.26 -0.02 5.38
CA VAL A 34 -5.20 -0.55 6.38
C VAL A 34 -4.64 -0.29 7.78
N GLN A 35 -5.28 0.56 8.55
CA GLN A 35 -4.87 0.92 9.90
C GLN A 35 -5.76 0.25 10.94
N ARG A 36 -5.16 -0.16 12.05
CA ARG A 36 -5.90 -0.80 13.14
C ARG A 36 -6.94 0.16 13.72
N SER A 37 -8.19 -0.29 13.74
CA SER A 37 -9.26 0.29 14.57
C SER A 37 -9.58 -0.70 15.71
N ASN A 38 -10.31 -0.29 16.76
CA ASN A 38 -10.67 -1.19 17.85
C ASN A 38 -11.24 -2.52 17.31
N PRO A 39 -10.79 -3.68 17.83
CA PRO A 39 -11.11 -4.98 17.24
C PRO A 39 -12.62 -5.23 17.21
N VAL A 40 -13.10 -5.67 16.04
CA VAL A 40 -14.44 -6.25 15.84
C VAL A 40 -14.26 -7.77 15.76
N PRO A 41 -15.16 -8.60 16.35
CA PRO A 41 -15.03 -10.05 16.30
C PRO A 41 -14.95 -10.58 14.86
N ASP A 42 -14.05 -11.52 14.61
CA ASP A 42 -13.78 -12.11 13.30
C ASP A 42 -14.83 -13.19 12.98
N GLU A 43 -15.56 -13.04 11.86
CA GLU A 43 -16.42 -14.11 11.33
C GLU A 43 -15.56 -15.00 10.43
N GLY A 44 -15.43 -16.27 10.81
CA GLY A 44 -14.37 -17.19 10.36
C GLY A 44 -14.16 -17.36 8.84
N THR A 45 -12.94 -17.76 8.50
CA THR A 45 -12.47 -18.07 7.14
C THR A 45 -13.13 -19.33 6.59
N ILE A 46 -13.81 -19.24 5.44
CA ILE A 46 -14.30 -20.40 4.68
C ILE A 46 -13.46 -20.50 3.39
N THR A 47 -12.67 -21.56 3.27
CA THR A 47 -11.92 -21.87 2.04
C THR A 47 -12.68 -22.95 1.26
N THR A 48 -13.04 -22.70 -0.01
CA THR A 48 -13.66 -23.70 -0.89
C THR A 48 -12.79 -23.89 -2.12
N LEU A 49 -12.33 -25.12 -2.37
CA LEU A 49 -11.49 -25.47 -3.52
C LEU A 49 -12.36 -25.79 -4.76
N GLY A 50 -12.04 -25.14 -5.89
CA GLY A 50 -12.39 -25.57 -7.25
C GLY A 50 -13.61 -24.89 -7.89
N THR A 51 -13.43 -24.45 -9.15
CA THR A 51 -14.35 -23.77 -10.10
C THR A 51 -14.39 -22.25 -9.97
N THR A 52 -13.63 -21.50 -10.80
CA THR A 52 -13.60 -20.02 -10.97
C THR A 52 -14.42 -19.25 -9.92
N SER A 53 -14.05 -19.44 -8.66
CA SER A 53 -14.86 -19.06 -7.52
C SER A 53 -14.17 -17.85 -6.92
N MET A 54 -14.95 -16.80 -6.73
CA MET A 54 -14.57 -15.63 -5.96
C MET A 54 -13.87 -16.09 -4.67
N GLU A 55 -12.60 -15.74 -4.53
CA GLU A 55 -11.80 -16.09 -3.36
C GLU A 55 -12.03 -15.05 -2.26
N ARG A 56 -12.31 -15.47 -1.02
CA ARG A 56 -12.42 -14.57 0.12
C ARG A 56 -11.26 -14.78 1.08
N VAL A 57 -10.51 -13.71 1.34
CA VAL A 57 -9.28 -13.74 2.13
C VAL A 57 -9.26 -12.65 3.19
N ARG A 58 -8.44 -12.80 4.23
CA ARG A 58 -8.14 -11.73 5.18
C ARG A 58 -7.15 -10.74 4.55
N TYR A 59 -7.17 -9.49 5.00
CA TYR A 59 -6.33 -8.39 4.46
C TYR A 59 -4.81 -8.61 4.48
N ASP A 60 -4.30 -9.59 5.22
CA ASP A 60 -2.88 -9.93 5.30
C ASP A 60 -2.57 -11.32 4.73
N SER A 61 -3.52 -11.88 3.97
CA SER A 61 -3.32 -13.11 3.22
C SER A 61 -2.18 -12.98 2.20
N ASP A 62 -1.42 -14.06 2.03
CA ASP A 62 -0.31 -14.13 1.09
C ASP A 62 -0.75 -14.00 -0.37
N VAL A 63 -2.01 -14.30 -0.69
CA VAL A 63 -2.60 -14.12 -2.03
C VAL A 63 -2.51 -12.67 -2.52
N LEU A 64 -2.54 -11.70 -1.61
CA LEU A 64 -2.39 -10.28 -1.95
C LEU A 64 -0.96 -9.91 -2.35
N ARG A 65 -0.02 -10.86 -2.26
CA ARG A 65 1.37 -10.68 -2.66
C ARG A 65 1.64 -11.17 -4.09
N ASP A 66 0.73 -11.97 -4.64
CA ASP A 66 0.84 -12.51 -5.99
C ASP A 66 0.60 -11.44 -7.06
N ASP A 67 0.84 -11.78 -8.33
CA ASP A 67 0.49 -10.90 -9.45
C ASP A 67 -1.04 -10.80 -9.57
N LEU A 68 -1.56 -9.59 -9.31
CA LEU A 68 -3.00 -9.29 -9.36
C LEU A 68 -3.42 -8.60 -10.65
N SER A 69 -2.57 -8.59 -11.69
CA SER A 69 -2.89 -7.98 -12.98
C SER A 69 -4.19 -8.54 -13.57
N GLY A 70 -5.10 -7.66 -13.99
CA GLY A 70 -6.42 -7.99 -14.53
C GLY A 70 -7.45 -8.47 -13.50
N LYS A 71 -7.06 -8.66 -12.23
CA LYS A 71 -7.97 -9.06 -11.15
C LYS A 71 -8.74 -7.86 -10.61
N LEU A 72 -10.02 -8.08 -10.38
CA LEU A 72 -10.91 -7.16 -9.67
C LEU A 72 -10.93 -7.55 -8.20
N VAL A 73 -10.38 -6.68 -7.36
CA VAL A 73 -10.25 -6.88 -5.91
C VAL A 73 -11.22 -5.96 -5.18
N GLN A 74 -11.98 -6.51 -4.24
CA GLN A 74 -12.90 -5.76 -3.38
C GLN A 74 -12.45 -5.83 -1.93
N PHE A 75 -12.15 -4.69 -1.32
CA PHE A 75 -11.91 -4.55 0.12
C PHE A 75 -13.25 -4.30 0.82
N MET A 76 -13.57 -5.14 1.80
CA MET A 76 -14.82 -5.13 2.54
C MET A 76 -14.60 -5.09 4.04
N ASN A 77 -15.66 -4.77 4.79
CA ASN A 77 -15.63 -4.62 6.26
C ASN A 77 -14.54 -3.65 6.72
N ALA A 78 -14.49 -2.46 6.10
CA ALA A 78 -13.51 -1.43 6.42
C ALA A 78 -14.21 -0.09 6.77
N LYS A 79 -13.56 0.70 7.63
CA LYS A 79 -13.87 2.13 7.85
C LYS A 79 -13.04 2.95 6.88
N VAL A 80 -13.62 3.34 5.74
CA VAL A 80 -12.91 4.05 4.69
C VAL A 80 -12.90 5.55 4.99
N LEU A 81 -11.73 6.18 4.89
CA LEU A 81 -11.61 7.63 4.96
C LEU A 81 -12.14 8.25 3.66
N ARG A 82 -13.26 8.97 3.75
CA ARG A 82 -13.86 9.71 2.63
C ARG A 82 -14.33 11.06 3.11
N ASN A 83 -14.04 12.11 2.34
CA ASN A 83 -14.48 13.47 2.65
C ASN A 83 -14.21 13.85 4.12
N GLU A 84 -13.00 13.52 4.61
CA GLU A 84 -12.55 13.81 5.98
C GLU A 84 -13.26 13.02 7.10
N GLU A 85 -14.12 12.06 6.75
CA GLU A 85 -14.85 11.22 7.70
C GLU A 85 -14.56 9.73 7.50
N LEU A 86 -14.75 8.95 8.57
CA LEU A 86 -14.66 7.48 8.52
C LEU A 86 -16.04 6.89 8.30
N VAL A 87 -16.26 6.26 7.14
CA VAL A 87 -17.53 5.64 6.78
C VAL A 87 -17.36 4.13 6.57
N TRP A 88 -18.38 3.35 6.89
CA TRP A 88 -18.39 1.93 6.55
C TRP A 88 -18.67 1.79 5.05
N ASP A 89 -17.69 1.32 4.30
CA ASP A 89 -17.78 1.23 2.84
C ASP A 89 -16.86 0.13 2.28
N HIS A 90 -16.94 -0.09 0.97
CA HIS A 90 -16.09 -0.97 0.21
C HIS A 90 -15.20 -0.18 -0.75
N VAL A 91 -14.00 -0.70 -1.01
CA VAL A 91 -13.10 -0.13 -2.01
C VAL A 91 -12.82 -1.17 -3.07
N TRP A 92 -12.95 -0.77 -4.34
CA TRP A 92 -12.71 -1.62 -5.49
C TRP A 92 -11.42 -1.21 -6.16
N VAL A 93 -10.59 -2.21 -6.49
CA VAL A 93 -9.30 -1.98 -7.11
C VAL A 93 -9.08 -2.94 -8.27
N ARG A 94 -8.52 -2.40 -9.35
CA ARG A 94 -8.06 -3.16 -10.51
C ARG A 94 -6.80 -2.51 -11.06
N ASP A 95 -5.78 -3.31 -11.39
CA ASP A 95 -4.53 -2.84 -12.00
C ASP A 95 -3.88 -1.65 -11.25
N GLY A 96 -3.85 -1.74 -9.92
CA GLY A 96 -3.28 -0.71 -9.05
C GLY A 96 -4.03 0.62 -9.03
N LYS A 97 -5.30 0.64 -9.45
CA LYS A 97 -6.17 1.82 -9.45
C LYS A 97 -7.45 1.57 -8.66
N ILE A 98 -7.79 2.50 -7.78
CA ILE A 98 -9.13 2.53 -7.18
C ILE A 98 -10.12 2.85 -8.30
N ILE A 99 -11.16 2.04 -8.43
CA ILE A 99 -12.20 2.20 -9.43
C ILE A 99 -13.55 2.49 -8.78
N ASP A 100 -14.46 3.11 -9.54
CA ASP A 100 -15.81 3.39 -9.08
C ASP A 100 -16.63 2.09 -8.96
N ALA A 101 -17.17 1.86 -7.76
CA ALA A 101 -18.03 0.71 -7.46
C ALA A 101 -19.28 0.70 -8.35
N ALA A 102 -19.84 1.87 -8.69
CA ALA A 102 -21.04 1.96 -9.51
C ALA A 102 -20.80 1.42 -10.93
N ASN A 103 -19.64 1.72 -11.51
CA ASN A 103 -19.27 1.20 -12.82
C ASN A 103 -19.18 -0.34 -12.81
N VAL A 104 -18.50 -0.90 -11.80
CA VAL A 104 -18.39 -2.36 -11.62
C VAL A 104 -19.76 -3.03 -11.51
N PHE A 105 -20.66 -2.45 -10.70
CA PHE A 105 -21.96 -3.06 -10.42
C PHE A 105 -22.97 -2.92 -11.57
N TYR A 106 -23.09 -1.72 -12.14
CA TYR A 106 -24.16 -1.42 -13.09
C TYR A 106 -23.76 -1.67 -14.55
N GLU A 107 -22.51 -1.38 -14.92
CA GLU A 107 -22.03 -1.52 -16.30
C GLU A 107 -21.41 -2.89 -16.52
N GLU A 108 -20.38 -3.25 -15.74
CA GLU A 108 -19.66 -4.51 -15.93
C GLU A 108 -20.45 -5.73 -15.42
N ARG A 109 -21.33 -5.54 -14.43
CA ARG A 109 -22.08 -6.60 -13.73
C ARG A 109 -21.18 -7.75 -13.26
N ARG A 110 -19.95 -7.42 -12.90
CA ARG A 110 -18.89 -8.36 -12.57
C ARG A 110 -18.78 -8.52 -11.06
N LYS A 111 -18.59 -9.76 -10.59
CA LYS A 111 -18.22 -10.03 -9.20
C LYS A 111 -16.71 -9.88 -9.02
N ALA A 112 -16.27 -9.50 -7.82
CA ALA A 112 -14.85 -9.49 -7.50
C ALA A 112 -14.24 -10.88 -7.72
N ASP A 113 -13.01 -10.92 -8.25
CA ASP A 113 -12.23 -12.17 -8.28
C ASP A 113 -11.72 -12.49 -6.88
N ILE A 114 -11.38 -11.45 -6.10
CA ILE A 114 -10.87 -11.56 -4.74
C ILE A 114 -11.65 -10.58 -3.84
N GLN A 115 -12.24 -11.09 -2.76
CA GLN A 115 -12.80 -10.30 -1.67
C GLN A 115 -11.86 -10.32 -0.48
N VAL A 116 -11.48 -9.14 -0.01
CA VAL A 116 -10.56 -8.95 1.09
C VAL A 116 -11.32 -8.43 2.31
N ASN A 117 -11.43 -9.24 3.35
CA ASN A 117 -12.01 -8.83 4.63
C ASN A 117 -10.98 -8.03 5.45
N CYS A 118 -11.26 -6.76 5.68
CA CYS A 118 -10.42 -5.84 6.45
C CYS A 118 -10.60 -5.92 7.97
N GLY A 119 -11.59 -6.67 8.47
CA GLY A 119 -11.78 -6.91 9.91
C GLY A 119 -12.13 -5.65 10.72
N GLY A 120 -12.88 -4.70 10.13
CA GLY A 120 -13.27 -3.46 10.77
C GLY A 120 -12.18 -2.40 10.88
N GLN A 121 -11.07 -2.60 10.17
CA GLN A 121 -9.95 -1.65 10.17
C GLN A 121 -10.21 -0.44 9.29
N ILE A 122 -9.44 0.62 9.55
CA ILE A 122 -9.50 1.85 8.77
C ILE A 122 -8.80 1.63 7.45
N LEU A 123 -9.39 2.08 6.35
CA LEU A 123 -8.77 2.10 5.04
C LEU A 123 -8.60 3.57 4.63
N SER A 124 -7.35 3.98 4.41
CA SER A 124 -7.02 5.37 4.06
C SER A 124 -6.10 5.42 2.85
N PRO A 125 -6.02 6.56 2.14
CA PRO A 125 -4.92 6.80 1.22
C PRO A 125 -3.59 6.66 1.95
N GLY A 126 -2.56 6.19 1.25
CA GLY A 126 -1.22 6.18 1.78
C GLY A 126 -0.70 7.56 2.16
N PHE A 127 0.11 7.62 3.22
CA PHE A 127 0.67 8.88 3.68
C PHE A 127 1.72 9.42 2.71
N ILE A 128 1.76 10.74 2.62
CA ILE A 128 2.72 11.48 1.83
C ILE A 128 3.63 12.25 2.79
N ASP A 129 4.91 11.88 2.82
CA ASP A 129 5.90 12.57 3.63
C ASP A 129 6.63 13.63 2.79
N ILE A 130 6.27 14.89 3.01
CA ILE A 130 6.83 16.01 2.25
C ILE A 130 8.24 16.42 2.70
N GLN A 131 8.74 15.88 3.82
CA GLN A 131 10.05 16.24 4.35
C GLN A 131 10.68 15.09 5.15
N ILE A 132 11.48 14.29 4.46
CA ILE A 132 12.30 13.25 5.07
C ILE A 132 13.75 13.33 4.59
N ASN A 133 14.67 13.50 5.54
CA ASN A 133 16.11 13.62 5.26
C ASN A 133 16.78 12.25 5.02
N GLY A 134 16.14 11.18 5.49
CA GLY A 134 16.67 9.83 5.48
C GLY A 134 15.92 8.93 6.46
N GLY A 135 16.26 7.65 6.49
CA GLY A 135 15.65 6.68 7.38
C GLY A 135 16.37 5.34 7.34
N PHE A 136 16.16 4.50 8.35
CA PHE A 136 16.67 3.11 8.38
C PHE A 136 18.19 2.99 8.14
N GLY A 137 18.95 3.95 8.67
CA GLY A 137 20.41 4.02 8.53
C GLY A 137 20.90 4.57 7.19
N VAL A 138 20.03 5.21 6.39
CA VAL A 138 20.38 5.92 5.15
C VAL A 138 20.08 7.41 5.34
N ASP A 139 21.02 8.27 4.97
CA ASP A 139 20.88 9.73 4.90
C ASP A 139 20.99 10.17 3.43
N PHE A 140 19.98 10.89 2.92
CA PHE A 140 19.97 11.37 1.54
C PHE A 140 20.99 12.47 1.27
N SER A 141 21.53 13.09 2.31
CA SER A 141 22.61 14.08 2.19
C SER A 141 24.01 13.46 2.24
N SER A 142 24.11 12.14 2.49
CA SER A 142 25.39 11.45 2.46
C SER A 142 25.83 11.15 1.02
N VAL A 143 27.14 11.23 0.75
CA VAL A 143 27.74 10.93 -0.56
C VAL A 143 28.33 9.52 -0.50
N PRO A 144 27.63 8.48 -0.98
CA PRO A 144 28.20 7.15 -1.09
C PRO A 144 29.28 7.07 -2.18
N SER A 145 29.98 5.95 -2.24
CA SER A 145 31.11 5.77 -3.17
C SER A 145 30.64 5.75 -4.61
N THR A 146 29.42 5.25 -4.86
CA THR A 146 28.81 5.08 -6.19
C THR A 146 27.35 5.51 -6.25
N ASP A 147 26.88 5.89 -7.44
CA ASP A 147 25.46 6.18 -7.71
C ASP A 147 24.54 4.97 -7.43
N GLU A 148 25.08 3.76 -7.61
CA GLU A 148 24.32 2.53 -7.39
C GLU A 148 24.08 2.30 -5.90
N GLU A 149 25.06 2.56 -5.04
CA GLU A 149 24.87 2.58 -3.58
C GLU A 149 23.82 3.61 -3.16
N TYR A 150 23.82 4.80 -3.76
CA TYR A 150 22.82 5.82 -3.48
C TYR A 150 21.40 5.34 -3.85
N LYS A 151 21.23 4.79 -5.06
CA LYS A 151 19.94 4.22 -5.52
C LYS A 151 19.46 3.10 -4.61
N GLN A 152 20.36 2.23 -4.15
CA GLN A 152 20.03 1.16 -3.22
C GLN A 152 19.59 1.70 -1.85
N GLY A 153 20.24 2.76 -1.37
CA GLY A 153 19.85 3.49 -0.16
C GLY A 153 18.44 4.07 -0.28
N VAL A 154 18.16 4.81 -1.35
CA VAL A 154 16.82 5.35 -1.65
C VAL A 154 15.79 4.23 -1.72
N ALA A 155 16.07 3.15 -2.45
CA ALA A 155 15.17 2.01 -2.55
C ALA A 155 14.92 1.31 -1.20
N LYS A 156 15.93 1.25 -0.32
CA LYS A 156 15.79 0.74 1.05
C LYS A 156 14.83 1.62 1.85
N VAL A 157 15.02 2.94 1.85
CA VAL A 157 14.13 3.87 2.54
C VAL A 157 12.70 3.74 2.00
N SER A 158 12.52 3.75 0.68
CA SER A 158 11.21 3.56 0.05
C SER A 158 10.50 2.29 0.54
N ARG A 159 11.20 1.15 0.59
CA ARG A 159 10.60 -0.12 1.06
C ARG A 159 10.25 -0.07 2.54
N CYS A 160 11.13 0.49 3.36
CA CYS A 160 10.97 0.54 4.80
C CYS A 160 9.94 1.58 5.27
N LEU A 161 9.66 2.61 4.47
CA LEU A 161 8.61 3.60 4.73
C LEU A 161 7.19 3.01 4.62
N LEU A 162 7.01 2.00 3.78
CA LEU A 162 5.72 1.35 3.55
C LEU A 162 5.19 0.64 4.79
N SER A 163 6.06 -0.08 5.49
CA SER A 163 6.45 0.36 6.83
C SER A 163 5.37 1.08 7.63
N HIS A 164 5.60 2.35 7.82
CA HIS A 164 4.80 3.27 8.61
C HIS A 164 3.59 3.85 7.86
N GLY A 165 3.13 3.18 6.79
CA GLY A 165 2.02 3.66 5.96
C GLY A 165 2.37 4.81 5.02
N VAL A 166 3.66 5.13 4.84
CA VAL A 166 4.13 6.16 3.90
C VAL A 166 4.38 5.53 2.54
N THR A 167 3.72 6.07 1.52
CA THR A 167 3.63 5.45 0.18
C THR A 167 4.15 6.39 -0.89
N SER A 168 4.36 7.66 -0.55
CA SER A 168 5.06 8.64 -1.35
C SER A 168 5.81 9.58 -0.43
N TYR A 169 6.97 10.04 -0.86
CA TYR A 169 7.78 10.95 -0.07
C TYR A 169 8.69 11.81 -0.94
N LEU A 170 9.17 12.90 -0.37
CA LEU A 170 10.18 13.77 -0.98
C LEU A 170 11.52 13.59 -0.25
N PRO A 171 12.51 12.92 -0.88
CA PRO A 171 13.86 12.86 -0.34
C PRO A 171 14.41 14.28 -0.18
N THR A 172 14.72 14.66 1.05
CA THR A 172 15.19 16.01 1.39
C THR A 172 16.70 15.98 1.56
N VAL A 173 17.41 16.72 0.71
CA VAL A 173 18.85 16.98 0.87
C VAL A 173 18.99 18.32 1.58
N ILE A 174 19.61 18.31 2.76
CA ILE A 174 19.80 19.52 3.55
C ILE A 174 21.04 20.29 3.08
N THR A 175 21.23 21.50 3.64
CA THR A 175 22.43 22.31 3.36
C THR A 175 23.70 21.57 3.76
N SER A 176 24.59 21.41 2.79
CA SER A 176 25.87 20.70 2.87
C SER A 176 26.96 21.50 2.16
N PRO A 177 28.24 21.20 2.41
CA PRO A 177 29.35 21.79 1.65
C PRO A 177 29.21 21.56 0.13
N PRO A 178 29.70 22.48 -0.73
CA PRO A 178 29.54 22.39 -2.19
C PRO A 178 30.00 21.06 -2.79
N GLU A 179 30.99 20.40 -2.19
CA GLU A 179 31.55 19.12 -2.62
C GLU A 179 30.51 18.00 -2.63
N VAL A 180 29.49 18.08 -1.77
CA VAL A 180 28.38 17.13 -1.69
C VAL A 180 27.43 17.26 -2.90
N TYR A 181 27.30 18.46 -3.46
CA TYR A 181 26.43 18.73 -4.61
C TYR A 181 27.13 18.67 -5.97
N ALA A 182 28.47 18.69 -5.98
CA ALA A 182 29.27 18.88 -7.19
C ALA A 182 29.38 17.63 -8.08
N ARG A 183 28.58 16.58 -7.84
CA ARG A 183 28.68 15.28 -8.48
C ARG A 183 27.53 15.02 -9.44
#